data_AF-A0A9P4I4V7-F1
#
_entry.id   AF-A0A9P4I4V7-F1
#
_cell.length_a   1.000
_cell.length_b   1.000
_cell.length_c   1.000
_cell.angle_alpha   90.00
_cell.angle_beta   90.00
_cell.angle_gamma   90.00
#
_symmetry.space_group_name_H-M   'P 1'
#
loop_
_entity.id
_entity.type
_entity.pdbx_description
1 polymer ?
#
loop_
_entity_poly.entity_id
_entity_poly.type
_entity_poly.pdbx_seq_one_letter_code
_entity_poly.pdbx_strand_id
1 'polypeptide(L)' 'LSTTFQCLFCNHESSVTVKMEKKAGVGNLSCKVCGVTFQEPINYLSAPVDVYASWIDAAE' A
#
# COMPACT_ATOMS: atom_id res chain seq x y z
N LEU A 1 4.32 -12.53 -6.11
CA LEU A 1 3.75 -11.18 -6.22
C LEU A 1 4.64 -10.25 -5.40
N SER A 2 5.16 -9.16 -5.99
CA SER A 2 6.00 -8.21 -5.23
C SER A 2 5.15 -7.44 -4.23
N THR A 3 5.60 -7.34 -2.98
CA THR A 3 4.94 -6.57 -1.91
C THR A 3 5.62 -5.22 -1.66
N THR A 4 6.62 -4.89 -2.48
CA THR A 4 7.42 -3.67 -2.38
C THR A 4 7.24 -2.81 -3.62
N PHE A 5 6.90 -1.53 -3.39
CA PHE A 5 6.61 -0.55 -4.43
C PHE A 5 7.41 0.75 -4.23
N GLN A 6 7.43 1.62 -5.25
CA GLN A 6 7.99 2.96 -5.16
C GLN A 6 7.08 3.88 -4.35
N CYS A 7 7.64 4.82 -3.59
CA CYS A 7 6.84 5.82 -2.90
C CYS A 7 6.58 7.03 -3.81
N LEU A 8 5.32 7.47 -3.90
CA LEU A 8 4.94 8.68 -4.65
C LEU A 8 5.45 9.97 -4.03
N PHE A 9 5.67 9.99 -2.70
CA PHE A 9 6.05 11.20 -1.96
C PHE A 9 7.56 11.41 -1.92
N CYS A 10 8.33 10.37 -1.56
CA CYS A 10 9.79 10.48 -1.42
C CYS A 10 10.57 9.84 -2.58
N ASN A 11 9.87 9.28 -3.58
CA ASN A 11 10.43 8.72 -4.80
C ASN A 11 11.49 7.61 -4.64
N HIS A 12 11.60 7.03 -3.44
CA HIS A 12 12.50 5.90 -3.19
C HIS A 12 11.87 4.59 -3.68
N GLU A 13 12.63 3.82 -4.45
CA GLU A 13 12.25 2.49 -4.92
C GLU A 13 12.20 1.47 -3.77
N SER A 14 11.32 0.46 -3.89
CA SER A 14 11.17 -0.61 -2.90
C SER A 14 11.08 -0.11 -1.44
N SER A 15 10.44 1.03 -1.24
CA SER A 15 10.33 1.71 0.05
C SER A 15 8.96 1.54 0.67
N VAL A 16 7.93 1.31 -0.16
CA VAL A 16 6.56 1.07 0.26
C VAL A 16 6.33 -0.41 0.47
N THR A 17 5.76 -0.78 1.61
CA THR A 17 5.33 -2.15 1.93
C THR A 17 3.83 -2.15 2.19
N VAL A 18 3.15 -3.18 1.67
CA VAL A 18 1.71 -3.38 1.90
C VAL A 18 1.48 -4.62 2.76
N LYS A 19 0.72 -4.46 3.85
CA LYS A 19 0.27 -5.52 4.76
C LYS A 19 -1.24 -5.71 4.61
N MET A 20 -1.64 -6.93 4.25
CA MET A 20 -3.05 -7.29 4.07
C MET A 20 -3.60 -7.94 5.34
N GLU A 21 -4.36 -7.21 6.14
CA GLU A 21 -5.03 -7.72 7.34
C GLU A 21 -6.40 -8.30 6.99
N LYS A 22 -6.39 -9.48 6.35
CA LYS A 22 -7.62 -10.14 5.87
C LYS A 22 -8.67 -10.39 6.96
N LYS A 23 -8.26 -10.57 8.21
CA LYS A 23 -9.17 -10.74 9.36
C LYS A 23 -9.91 -9.44 9.70
N ALA A 24 -9.24 -8.30 9.58
CA ALA A 24 -9.82 -6.98 9.79
C ALA A 24 -10.53 -6.46 8.54
N GLY A 25 -10.27 -7.05 7.37
CA GLY A 25 -10.75 -6.55 6.09
C GLY A 25 -10.06 -5.25 5.70
N VAL A 26 -8.79 -5.07 6.09
CA VAL A 26 -8.05 -3.81 5.89
C VAL A 26 -6.68 -4.05 5.25
N GLY A 27 -6.34 -3.25 4.24
CA GLY A 27 -5.03 -3.17 3.62
C GLY A 27 -4.28 -1.96 4.18
N ASN A 28 -3.05 -2.18 4.65
CA ASN A 28 -2.21 -1.13 5.21
C ASN A 28 -0.96 -0.94 4.35
N LEU A 29 -0.73 0.27 3.88
CA LEU A 29 0.44 0.67 3.12
C LEU A 29 1.31 1.58 3.99
N SER A 30 2.62 1.34 3.97
CA SER A 30 3.57 2.19 4.71
C SER A 30 4.89 2.35 3.94
N CYS A 31 5.42 3.57 3.87
CA CYS A 31 6.77 3.83 3.37
C CYS A 31 7.79 3.83 4.50
N LYS A 32 8.87 3.04 4.36
CA LYS A 32 9.96 2.97 5.34
C LYS A 32 10.89 4.19 5.35
N VAL A 33 10.78 5.09 4.36
CA VAL A 33 11.68 6.24 4.20
C VAL A 33 11.04 7.53 4.71
N CYS A 34 9.91 7.94 4.15
CA CYS A 34 9.21 9.15 4.60
C CYS A 34 8.15 8.90 5.67
N GLY A 35 7.82 7.64 5.96
CA GLY A 35 6.83 7.30 6.99
C GLY A 35 5.37 7.49 6.55
N VAL A 36 5.10 7.81 5.28
CA VAL A 36 3.71 7.92 4.80
C VAL A 36 2.97 6.60 4.99
N THR A 37 1.75 6.70 5.49
CA THR A 37 0.86 5.56 5.72
C THR A 37 -0.46 5.77 5.01
N PHE A 38 -1.02 4.70 4.48
CA PHE A 38 -2.33 4.69 3.85
C PHE A 38 -3.08 3.41 4.22
N GLN A 39 -4.40 3.50 4.32
CA GLN A 39 -5.23 2.38 4.74
C GLN A 39 -6.52 2.36 3.93
N GLU A 40 -6.93 1.18 3.49
CA GLU A 40 -8.20 1.00 2.78
C GLU A 40 -8.90 -0.32 3.16
N PRO A 41 -10.22 -0.40 2.99
CA PRO A 41 -10.93 -1.67 3.10
C PRO A 41 -10.55 -2.63 1.97
N ILE A 42 -10.28 -3.89 2.32
CA ILE A 42 -9.98 -4.97 1.38
C ILE A 42 -10.97 -6.12 1.53
N ASN A 43 -11.06 -6.95 0.50
CA ASN A 43 -11.83 -8.19 0.51
C ASN A 43 -10.92 -9.41 0.26
N TYR A 44 -11.52 -10.59 0.11
CA TYR A 44 -10.78 -11.84 -0.05
C TYR A 44 -10.08 -11.98 -1.42
N LEU A 45 -10.53 -11.24 -2.43
CA LEU A 45 -9.92 -11.16 -3.76
C LEU A 45 -8.83 -10.09 -3.85
N SER A 46 -8.79 -9.14 -2.91
CA SER A 46 -7.80 -8.07 -2.90
C SER A 46 -6.37 -8.59 -2.75
N ALA A 47 -5.49 -8.00 -3.54
CA ALA A 47 -4.05 -8.19 -3.57
C ALA A 47 -3.32 -6.91 -3.13
N PRO A 48 -2.05 -7.01 -2.67
CA PRO A 48 -1.23 -5.86 -2.30
C PRO A 48 -1.12 -4.77 -3.38
N VAL A 49 -1.18 -5.16 -4.65
CA VAL A 49 -1.14 -4.24 -5.78
C VAL A 49 -2.41 -3.39 -5.88
N ASP A 50 -3.56 -3.94 -5.50
CA ASP A 50 -4.84 -3.20 -5.51
C ASP A 50 -4.76 -2.04 -4.51
N VAL A 51 -4.24 -2.31 -3.31
CA VAL A 51 -4.04 -1.27 -2.28
C VAL A 51 -3.06 -0.18 -2.72
N TYR A 52 -2.01 -0.59 -3.43
CA TYR A 52 -1.06 0.36 -3.98
C TYR A 52 -1.69 1.22 -5.10
N ALA A 53 -2.53 0.62 -5.95
CA ALA A 53 -3.25 1.35 -7.01
C ALA A 53 -4.25 2.35 -6.42
N SER A 54 -5.11 1.93 -5.48
CA SER A 54 -6.03 2.83 -4.79
C SER A 54 -5.30 3.99 -4.08
N TRP A 55 -4.10 3.75 -3.54
CA TRP A 55 -3.30 4.80 -2.93
C TRP A 55 -2.80 5.83 -3.95
N ILE A 56 -2.45 5.39 -5.17
CA ILE A 56 -2.11 6.30 -6.27
C ILE A 56 -3.31 7.16 -6.61
N ASP A 57 -4.48 6.55 -6.85
CA ASP A 57 -5.71 7.25 -7.21
C ASP A 57 -6.15 8.23 -6.11
N ALA A 58 -5.93 7.89 -4.84
CA ALA A 58 -6.25 8.75 -3.70
C ALA A 58 -5.23 9.88 -3.45
N ALA A 59 -4.05 9.82 -4.09
CA ALA A 59 -3.00 10.81 -3.98
C ALA A 59 -2.98 11.82 -5.15
N GLU A 60 -3.89 11.66 -6.14
CA GLU A 60 -4.15 12.64 -7.21
C GLU A 60 -4.79 13.94 -6.69
#